data_AF-A0A381FKB4-F1
#
_entry.id   AF-A0A381FKB4-F1
#
_cell.length_a   1.000
_cell.length_b   1.000
_cell.length_c   1.000
_cell.angle_alpha   90.00
_cell.angle_beta   90.00
_cell.angle_gamma   90.00
#
_symmetry.space_group_name_H-M   'P 1'
#
loop_
_entity.id
_entity.type
_entity.pdbx_description
1 polymer ?
#
loop_
_entity_poly.entity_id
_entity_poly.type
_entity_poly.pdbx_seq_one_letter_code
_entity_poly.pdbx_strand_id
1 'polypeptide(L)'
;MNRVTVLISLIVCIFTLSACKKKNPDIAYYNKVNEIDSIYRMADNPELAIAEYQKLYKKYYPKNQENRDEYEKYITLAEGKNIDFGGKKSLYKLIDLIAPYGNRYKKYLPLFKKYGIDSTEVKKEMADWKKGLNKTLIDSFTVAMMRDQEGRYDDTILMAKNVKKNAALLMWTFDKYGFPSIEKMGTIGNNDVFFAMPTFLTHMIESKEYYPYIKKKLLEYVKSGDCLPRDYAIMVDRENINNNKPSEYGYTLMIDIQDSAQINRNRKSIGLPSLKHSAKIVRDYKDK
;
A
#
# COMPACT_ATOMS: atom_id res chain seq x y z
N MET A 1 4.79 -50.84 -17.41
CA MET A 1 5.27 -49.55 -16.87
C MET A 1 6.29 -49.84 -15.79
N ASN A 2 7.53 -49.36 -15.91
CA ASN A 2 8.61 -49.75 -15.00
C ASN A 2 8.33 -49.19 -13.59
N ARG A 3 8.60 -49.97 -12.53
CA ARG A 3 8.35 -49.56 -11.12
C ARG A 3 9.05 -48.25 -10.78
N VAL A 4 10.21 -48.02 -11.40
CA VAL A 4 10.99 -46.78 -11.29
C VAL A 4 10.23 -45.58 -11.88
N THR A 5 9.57 -45.76 -13.03
CA THR A 5 8.78 -44.70 -13.68
C THR A 5 7.56 -44.31 -12.84
N VAL A 6 6.89 -45.29 -12.22
CA VAL A 6 5.75 -45.03 -11.31
C VAL A 6 6.21 -44.25 -10.06
N LEU A 7 7.37 -44.62 -9.49
CA LEU A 7 7.92 -43.95 -8.31
C LEU A 7 8.33 -42.51 -8.62
N ILE A 8 8.97 -42.26 -9.77
CA ILE A 8 9.34 -40.92 -10.22
C ILE A 8 8.10 -40.06 -10.46
N SER A 9 7.06 -40.59 -11.11
CA SER A 9 5.79 -39.88 -11.30
C SER A 9 5.09 -39.54 -9.98
N LEU A 10 5.12 -40.44 -8.99
CA LEU A 10 4.57 -40.19 -7.65
C LEU A 10 5.35 -39.11 -6.90
N ILE A 11 6.69 -39.15 -6.95
CA ILE A 11 7.55 -38.13 -6.33
C ILE A 11 7.32 -36.75 -6.97
N VAL A 12 7.26 -36.68 -8.30
CA VAL A 12 6.94 -35.43 -9.02
C VAL A 12 5.54 -34.91 -8.66
N CYS A 13 4.53 -35.79 -8.57
CA CYS A 13 3.19 -35.41 -8.10
C CYS A 13 3.19 -34.87 -6.67
N ILE A 14 3.94 -35.50 -5.75
CA ILE A 14 4.07 -35.06 -4.35
C ILE A 14 4.78 -33.70 -4.27
N PHE A 15 5.79 -33.43 -5.11
CA PHE A 15 6.42 -32.10 -5.18
C PHE A 15 5.50 -31.03 -5.79
N THR A 16 4.65 -31.37 -6.76
CA THR A 16 3.65 -30.43 -7.31
C THR A 16 2.50 -30.12 -6.35
N LEU A 17 2.11 -31.08 -5.50
CA LEU A 17 1.08 -30.91 -4.47
C LEU A 17 1.61 -30.28 -3.18
N SER A 18 2.92 -30.36 -2.93
CA SER A 18 3.61 -29.70 -1.81
C SER A 18 4.07 -28.27 -2.12
N ALA A 19 3.74 -27.73 -3.29
CA ALA A 19 3.76 -26.29 -3.53
C ALA A 19 2.63 -25.62 -2.74
N CYS A 20 2.71 -25.68 -1.41
CA CYS A 20 2.02 -24.76 -0.51
C CYS A 20 2.19 -23.38 -1.12
N LYS A 21 1.09 -22.76 -1.59
CA LYS A 21 1.08 -21.38 -2.08
C LYS A 21 1.90 -20.58 -1.08
N LYS A 22 3.11 -20.14 -1.47
CA LYS A 22 3.98 -19.35 -0.58
C LYS A 22 3.09 -18.23 -0.07
N LYS A 23 2.69 -18.30 1.20
CA LYS A 23 1.82 -17.29 1.78
C LYS A 23 2.60 -16.01 1.68
N ASN A 24 2.06 -15.11 0.89
CA ASN A 24 2.65 -13.81 0.70
C ASN A 24 2.57 -13.07 2.04
N PRO A 25 3.70 -12.78 2.70
CA PRO A 25 3.69 -12.30 4.08
C PRO A 25 2.96 -10.96 4.21
N ASP A 26 3.05 -10.09 3.20
CA ASP A 26 2.41 -8.78 3.20
C ASP A 26 0.90 -8.87 2.96
N ILE A 27 0.46 -9.70 2.00
CA ILE A 27 -0.98 -9.96 1.81
C ILE A 27 -1.57 -10.64 3.06
N ALA A 28 -0.83 -11.52 3.72
CA ALA A 28 -1.24 -12.12 4.98
C ALA A 28 -1.33 -11.09 6.12
N TYR A 29 -0.37 -10.17 6.20
CA TYR A 29 -0.40 -9.03 7.12
C TYR A 29 -1.64 -8.17 6.90
N TYR A 30 -1.87 -7.69 5.67
CA TYR A 30 -3.01 -6.83 5.37
C TYR A 30 -4.35 -7.52 5.58
N ASN A 31 -4.48 -8.80 5.23
CA ASN A 31 -5.68 -9.55 5.52
C ASN A 31 -5.94 -9.67 7.03
N LYS A 32 -4.89 -9.86 7.84
CA LYS A 32 -5.03 -9.88 9.29
C LYS A 32 -5.37 -8.49 9.85
N VAL A 33 -4.81 -7.42 9.31
CA VAL A 33 -5.24 -6.04 9.64
C VAL A 33 -6.72 -5.84 9.34
N ASN A 34 -7.21 -6.31 8.18
CA ASN A 34 -8.63 -6.21 7.81
C ASN A 34 -9.55 -6.99 8.76
N GLU A 35 -9.11 -8.17 9.22
CA GLU A 35 -9.84 -8.95 10.23
C GLU A 35 -9.93 -8.18 11.55
N ILE A 36 -8.82 -7.60 12.03
CA ILE A 36 -8.77 -6.85 13.30
C ILE A 36 -9.59 -5.56 13.20
N ASP A 37 -9.47 -4.81 12.09
CA ASP A 37 -10.26 -3.60 11.89
C ASP A 37 -11.76 -3.91 11.77
N SER A 38 -12.15 -5.11 11.33
CA SER A 38 -13.55 -5.56 11.38
C SER A 38 -14.02 -5.80 12.82
N ILE A 39 -13.19 -6.40 13.69
CA ILE A 39 -13.51 -6.56 15.12
C ILE A 39 -13.76 -5.18 15.76
N TYR A 40 -12.91 -4.21 15.45
CA TYR A 40 -13.07 -2.85 15.97
C TYR A 40 -14.26 -2.10 15.36
N ARG A 41 -14.37 -2.01 14.03
CA ARG A 41 -15.36 -1.11 13.37
C ARG A 41 -16.75 -1.71 13.19
N MET A 42 -16.85 -3.04 13.12
CA MET A 42 -18.10 -3.73 12.79
C MET A 42 -18.69 -4.43 14.01
N ALA A 43 -17.85 -5.06 14.82
CA ALA A 43 -18.27 -5.72 16.05
C ALA A 43 -18.17 -4.82 17.29
N ASP A 44 -17.64 -3.61 17.14
CA ASP A 44 -17.48 -2.60 18.21
C ASP A 44 -16.77 -3.16 19.46
N ASN A 45 -15.71 -3.94 19.24
CA ASN A 45 -14.95 -4.59 20.32
C ASN A 45 -13.48 -4.13 20.34
N PRO A 46 -13.20 -2.95 20.91
CA PRO A 46 -11.86 -2.37 20.89
C PRO A 46 -10.85 -3.16 21.73
N GLU A 47 -11.23 -3.75 22.87
CA GLU A 47 -10.33 -4.54 23.71
C GLU A 47 -9.82 -5.79 22.98
N LEU A 48 -10.71 -6.53 22.30
CA LEU A 48 -10.31 -7.67 21.49
C LEU A 48 -9.46 -7.24 20.30
N ALA A 49 -9.79 -6.11 19.66
CA ALA A 49 -8.99 -5.58 18.56
C ALA A 49 -7.56 -5.22 19.01
N ILE A 50 -7.39 -4.59 20.18
CA ILE A 50 -6.08 -4.26 20.77
C ILE A 50 -5.27 -5.54 21.01
N ALA A 51 -5.88 -6.57 21.60
CA ALA A 51 -5.22 -7.85 21.85
C ALA A 51 -4.76 -8.54 20.55
N GLU A 52 -5.57 -8.50 19.50
CA GLU A 52 -5.18 -9.04 18.19
C GLU A 52 -4.11 -8.21 17.49
N TYR A 53 -4.14 -6.87 17.61
CA TYR A 53 -3.05 -6.00 17.13
C TYR A 53 -1.72 -6.30 17.85
N GLN A 54 -1.73 -6.49 19.16
CA GLN A 54 -0.53 -6.89 19.91
C GLN A 54 0.05 -8.20 19.37
N LYS A 55 -0.78 -9.20 19.06
CA LYS A 55 -0.33 -10.46 18.44
C LYS A 55 0.24 -10.22 17.04
N LEU A 56 -0.40 -9.36 16.24
CA LEU A 56 0.07 -9.02 14.89
C LEU A 56 1.45 -8.36 14.92
N TYR A 57 1.64 -7.32 15.74
CA TYR A 57 2.87 -6.51 15.76
C TYR A 57 4.03 -7.15 16.53
N LYS A 58 3.78 -8.28 17.23
CA LYS A 58 4.83 -9.21 17.66
C LYS A 58 5.45 -9.98 16.49
N LYS A 59 4.67 -10.24 15.44
CA LYS A 59 5.09 -11.05 14.28
C LYS A 59 5.55 -10.20 13.10
N TYR A 60 4.92 -9.05 12.86
CA TYR A 60 5.19 -8.21 11.71
C TYR A 60 5.65 -6.82 12.14
N TYR A 61 6.59 -6.24 11.37
CA TYR A 61 6.82 -4.80 11.43
C TYR A 61 5.56 -4.09 10.92
N PRO A 62 5.07 -3.04 11.60
CA PRO A 62 3.89 -2.36 11.16
C PRO A 62 4.14 -1.68 9.81
N LYS A 63 3.14 -1.77 8.93
CA LYS A 63 3.04 -1.04 7.66
C LYS A 63 1.67 -0.37 7.67
N ASN A 64 1.54 0.82 7.11
CA ASN A 64 0.25 1.50 7.01
C ASN A 64 -0.34 1.34 5.61
N GLN A 65 -1.62 1.00 5.52
CA GLN A 65 -2.40 1.20 4.31
C GLN A 65 -2.97 2.63 4.28
N GLU A 66 -3.09 3.20 3.08
CA GLU A 66 -3.68 4.52 2.89
C GLU A 66 -5.08 4.59 3.53
N ASN A 67 -5.33 5.67 4.29
CA ASN A 67 -6.57 5.97 5.03
C ASN A 67 -6.91 4.99 6.17
N ARG A 68 -5.95 4.18 6.64
CA ARG A 68 -6.20 3.24 7.76
C ARG A 68 -5.34 3.48 8.98
N ASP A 69 -4.09 3.85 8.74
CA ASP A 69 -3.10 4.15 9.78
C ASP A 69 -3.20 3.12 10.93
N GLU A 70 -3.21 1.84 10.57
CA GLU A 70 -3.59 0.73 11.46
C GLU A 70 -2.72 0.67 12.72
N TYR A 71 -1.46 1.08 12.60
CA TYR A 71 -0.56 1.15 13.73
C TYR A 71 -0.85 2.35 14.63
N GLU A 72 -1.12 3.53 14.05
CA GLU A 72 -1.58 4.70 14.81
C GLU A 72 -2.86 4.38 15.58
N LYS A 73 -3.83 3.72 14.92
CA LYS A 73 -5.07 3.32 15.54
C LYS A 73 -4.81 2.39 16.72
N TYR A 74 -3.97 1.38 16.55
CA TYR A 74 -3.60 0.47 17.63
C TYR A 74 -3.03 1.23 18.84
N ILE A 75 -2.05 2.12 18.61
CA ILE A 75 -1.45 2.92 19.69
C ILE A 75 -2.50 3.78 20.38
N THR A 76 -3.34 4.48 19.62
CA THR A 76 -4.38 5.38 20.16
C THR A 76 -5.43 4.63 20.97
N LEU A 77 -5.89 3.47 20.48
CA LEU A 77 -6.87 2.63 21.18
C LEU A 77 -6.30 2.06 22.47
N ALA A 78 -5.09 1.53 22.42
CA ALA A 78 -4.42 0.97 23.60
C ALA A 78 -4.17 2.03 24.67
N GLU A 79 -3.65 3.19 24.26
CA GLU A 79 -3.44 4.35 25.14
C GLU A 79 -4.75 4.82 25.78
N GLY A 80 -5.83 4.99 25.01
CA GLY A 80 -7.13 5.44 25.52
C GLY A 80 -7.79 4.44 26.49
N LYS A 81 -7.38 3.17 26.47
CA LYS A 81 -7.84 2.10 27.37
C LYS A 81 -6.83 1.76 28.48
N ASN A 82 -5.72 2.51 28.59
CA ASN A 82 -4.61 2.22 29.51
C ASN A 82 -4.06 0.79 29.36
N ILE A 83 -4.04 0.26 28.14
CA ILE A 83 -3.45 -1.04 27.80
C ILE A 83 -2.03 -0.81 27.27
N ASP A 84 -1.06 -1.58 27.77
CA ASP A 84 0.32 -1.49 27.32
C ASP A 84 0.45 -1.83 25.83
N PHE A 85 0.97 -0.88 25.05
CA PHE A 85 1.27 -1.05 23.63
C PHE A 85 2.76 -1.24 23.35
N GLY A 86 3.61 -1.32 24.37
CA GLY A 86 5.07 -1.45 24.28
C GLY A 86 5.84 -0.13 24.46
N GLY A 87 5.18 0.93 24.91
CA GLY A 87 5.78 2.21 25.30
C GLY A 87 6.71 2.84 24.24
N LYS A 88 7.87 3.35 24.68
CA LYS A 88 8.82 4.11 23.86
C LYS A 88 9.26 3.35 22.59
N LYS A 89 9.51 2.03 22.67
CA LYS A 89 9.89 1.20 21.50
C LYS A 89 8.81 1.21 20.41
N SER A 90 7.54 1.15 20.81
CA SER A 90 6.42 1.17 19.86
C SER A 90 6.20 2.56 19.27
N LEU A 91 6.53 3.62 19.99
CA LEU A 91 6.45 5.00 19.50
C LEU A 91 7.51 5.32 18.45
N TYR A 92 8.73 4.77 18.53
CA TYR A 92 9.70 4.93 17.43
C TYR A 92 9.21 4.31 16.12
N LYS A 93 8.59 3.13 16.17
CA LYS A 93 7.94 2.55 14.98
C LYS A 93 6.85 3.46 14.41
N LEU A 94 6.13 4.18 15.28
CA LEU A 94 5.14 5.17 14.84
C LEU A 94 5.81 6.38 14.18
N ILE A 95 6.94 6.86 14.72
CA ILE A 95 7.73 7.94 14.12
C ILE A 95 8.15 7.56 12.69
N ASP A 96 8.68 6.35 12.48
CA ASP A 96 9.08 5.87 11.16
C ASP A 96 7.92 5.89 10.15
N LEU A 97 6.73 5.48 10.59
CA LEU A 97 5.54 5.41 9.74
C LEU A 97 4.95 6.78 9.40
N ILE A 98 5.14 7.79 10.26
CA ILE A 98 4.61 9.14 10.04
C ILE A 98 5.64 10.11 9.46
N ALA A 99 6.93 9.78 9.51
CA ALA A 99 8.02 10.59 8.96
C ALA A 99 7.79 11.01 7.48
N PRO A 100 7.25 10.14 6.59
CA PRO A 100 6.98 10.54 5.22
C PRO A 100 5.93 11.63 5.05
N TYR A 101 5.14 11.93 6.09
CA TYR A 101 4.02 12.88 6.04
C TYR A 101 4.36 14.22 6.73
N GLY A 102 5.65 14.56 6.82
CA GLY A 102 6.12 15.86 7.28
C GLY A 102 5.56 16.22 8.65
N ASN A 103 4.74 17.26 8.74
CA ASN A 103 4.22 17.80 10.00
C ASN A 103 3.27 16.86 10.79
N ARG A 104 2.93 15.68 10.26
CA ARG A 104 2.02 14.72 10.93
C ARG A 104 2.45 14.35 12.35
N TYR A 105 3.76 14.30 12.63
CA TYR A 105 4.29 14.01 13.97
C TYR A 105 3.81 14.99 15.06
N LYS A 106 3.49 16.24 14.70
CA LYS A 106 3.09 17.27 15.66
C LYS A 106 1.86 16.86 16.48
N LYS A 107 0.94 16.11 15.86
CA LYS A 107 -0.26 15.57 16.50
C LYS A 107 0.06 14.65 17.69
N TYR A 108 1.20 13.94 17.65
CA TYR A 108 1.57 12.96 18.67
C TYR A 108 2.60 13.48 19.67
N LEU A 109 3.04 14.75 19.57
CA LEU A 109 3.99 15.33 20.53
C LEU A 109 3.55 15.18 22.00
N PRO A 110 2.26 15.36 22.37
CA PRO A 110 1.83 15.10 23.76
C PRO A 110 2.04 13.64 24.18
N LEU A 111 1.74 12.68 23.29
CA LEU A 111 1.93 11.26 23.53
C LEU A 111 3.42 10.92 23.64
N PHE A 112 4.24 11.39 22.71
CA PHE A 112 5.69 11.21 22.74
C PHE A 112 6.30 11.74 24.03
N LYS A 113 5.90 12.95 24.45
CA LYS A 113 6.35 13.56 25.70
C LYS A 113 5.95 12.74 26.92
N LYS A 114 4.72 12.21 26.97
CA LYS A 114 4.24 11.33 28.05
C LYS A 114 5.15 10.11 28.26
N TYR A 115 5.75 9.59 27.19
CA TYR A 115 6.63 8.43 27.21
C TYR A 115 8.12 8.78 27.12
N GLY A 116 8.51 10.03 27.42
CA GLY A 116 9.91 10.44 27.50
C GLY A 116 10.61 10.54 26.15
N ILE A 117 9.88 10.89 25.09
CA ILE A 117 10.43 11.25 23.78
C ILE A 117 10.15 12.74 23.56
N ASP A 118 11.20 13.56 23.60
CA ASP A 118 11.05 14.99 23.38
C ASP A 118 10.97 15.35 21.88
N SER A 119 10.58 16.58 21.57
CA SER A 119 10.39 17.01 20.18
C SER A 119 11.70 17.05 19.38
N THR A 120 12.85 17.21 20.04
CA THR A 120 14.17 17.24 19.39
C THR A 120 14.57 15.84 18.97
N GLU A 121 14.30 14.85 19.82
CA GLU A 121 14.46 13.43 19.50
C GLU A 121 13.60 13.02 18.30
N VAL A 122 12.30 13.38 18.29
CA VAL A 122 11.42 13.10 17.13
C VAL A 122 11.94 13.74 15.85
N LYS A 123 12.38 15.01 15.90
CA LYS A 123 12.94 15.72 14.74
C LYS A 123 14.22 15.07 14.22
N LYS A 124 15.05 14.53 15.11
CA LYS A 124 16.27 13.81 14.74
C LYS A 124 15.93 12.54 13.96
N GLU A 125 15.02 11.72 14.47
CA GLU A 125 14.56 10.49 13.80
C GLU A 125 14.00 10.80 12.41
N MET A 126 13.18 11.85 12.28
CA MET A 126 12.67 12.30 10.98
C MET A 126 13.77 12.77 10.01
N ALA A 127 14.79 13.47 10.53
CA ALA A 127 15.92 13.92 9.73
C ALA A 127 16.77 12.74 9.26
N ASP A 128 16.97 11.74 10.11
CA ASP A 128 17.72 10.54 9.77
C ASP A 128 16.97 9.66 8.77
N TRP A 129 15.64 9.54 8.90
CA TRP A 129 14.78 8.96 7.85
C TRP A 129 14.96 9.69 6.51
N LYS A 130 14.90 11.02 6.51
CA LYS A 130 15.04 11.83 5.27
C LYS A 130 16.40 11.65 4.59
N LYS A 131 17.48 11.46 5.37
CA LYS A 131 18.82 11.17 4.83
C LYS A 131 18.91 9.82 4.13
N GLY A 132 18.07 8.86 4.53
CA GLY A 132 18.00 7.52 3.94
C GLY A 132 17.32 7.46 2.57
N LEU A 133 16.68 8.53 2.12
CA LEU A 133 15.96 8.56 0.84
C LEU A 133 16.91 8.55 -0.36
N ASN A 134 16.45 7.91 -1.44
CA ASN A 134 17.14 7.81 -2.70
C ASN A 134 16.95 9.09 -3.52
N LYS A 135 17.99 9.92 -3.58
CA LYS A 135 18.00 11.20 -4.31
C LYS A 135 17.72 11.02 -5.80
N THR A 136 18.26 9.98 -6.44
CA THR A 136 17.99 9.72 -7.86
C THR A 136 16.51 9.48 -8.13
N LEU A 137 15.83 8.73 -7.26
CA LEU A 137 14.39 8.52 -7.37
C LEU A 137 13.62 9.82 -7.12
N ILE A 138 14.02 10.61 -6.11
CA ILE A 138 13.42 11.92 -5.83
C ILE A 138 13.51 12.83 -7.06
N ASP A 139 14.71 13.02 -7.61
CA ASP A 139 14.94 13.89 -8.77
C ASP A 139 14.14 13.42 -9.99
N SER A 140 14.18 12.11 -10.26
CA SER A 140 13.51 11.51 -11.41
C SER A 140 12.00 11.64 -11.33
N PHE A 141 11.41 11.36 -10.16
CA PHE A 141 9.97 11.42 -9.98
C PHE A 141 9.46 12.84 -9.78
N THR A 142 10.27 13.80 -9.33
CA THR A 142 9.92 15.22 -9.42
C THR A 142 9.67 15.63 -10.87
N VAL A 143 10.62 15.31 -11.76
CA VAL A 143 10.47 15.61 -13.19
C VAL A 143 9.28 14.86 -13.78
N ALA A 144 9.09 13.59 -13.41
CA ALA A 144 7.98 12.79 -13.90
C ALA A 144 6.61 13.35 -13.51
N MET A 145 6.45 13.82 -12.27
CA MET A 145 5.20 14.42 -11.78
C MET A 145 4.90 15.76 -12.44
N MET A 146 5.91 16.63 -12.60
CA MET A 146 5.74 17.89 -13.32
C MET A 146 5.33 17.64 -14.78
N ARG A 147 6.07 16.76 -15.46
CA ARG A 147 5.79 16.35 -16.84
C ARG A 147 4.42 15.70 -17.00
N ASP A 148 3.96 14.97 -15.99
CA ASP A 148 2.64 14.32 -16.03
C ASP A 148 1.50 15.34 -16.13
N GLN A 149 1.68 16.58 -15.68
CA GLN A 149 0.66 17.62 -15.75
C GLN A 149 0.71 18.44 -17.06
N GLU A 150 1.85 18.47 -17.74
CA GLU A 150 2.04 19.24 -18.98
C GLU A 150 1.17 18.72 -20.14
N GLY A 151 0.40 19.61 -20.76
CA GLY A 151 -0.41 19.33 -21.94
C GLY A 151 -1.75 18.63 -21.67
N ARG A 152 -2.08 18.28 -20.42
CA ARG A 152 -3.30 17.51 -20.11
C ARG A 152 -4.61 18.21 -20.46
N TYR A 153 -4.64 19.54 -20.52
CA TYR A 153 -5.85 20.31 -20.78
C TYR A 153 -5.98 20.77 -22.25
N ASP A 154 -4.88 20.84 -22.98
CA ASP A 154 -4.78 21.61 -24.23
C ASP A 154 -3.95 20.93 -25.34
N ASP A 155 -3.06 19.99 -25.01
CA ASP A 155 -2.17 19.33 -25.99
C ASP A 155 -2.11 17.81 -25.78
N THR A 156 -3.02 17.11 -26.47
CA THR A 156 -3.12 15.64 -26.43
C THR A 156 -1.89 14.93 -27.02
N ILE A 157 -1.16 15.55 -27.95
CA ILE A 157 0.05 14.97 -28.55
C ILE A 157 1.19 15.03 -27.55
N LEU A 158 1.38 16.18 -26.90
CA LEU A 158 2.36 16.34 -25.82
C LEU A 158 2.03 15.41 -24.65
N MET A 159 0.76 15.36 -24.24
CA MET A 159 0.30 14.45 -23.18
C MET A 159 0.67 12.99 -23.48
N ALA A 160 0.35 12.50 -24.68
CA ALA A 160 0.68 11.12 -25.07
C ALA A 160 2.19 10.84 -25.05
N LYS A 161 2.99 11.80 -25.52
CA LYS A 161 4.47 11.73 -25.45
C LYS A 161 4.97 11.69 -24.01
N ASN A 162 4.40 12.50 -23.13
CA ASN A 162 4.77 12.59 -21.72
C ASN A 162 4.39 11.32 -20.95
N VAL A 163 3.22 10.76 -21.19
CA VAL A 163 2.80 9.45 -20.69
C VAL A 163 3.79 8.36 -21.10
N LYS A 164 4.20 8.31 -22.37
CA LYS A 164 5.17 7.30 -22.85
C LYS A 164 6.53 7.44 -22.16
N LYS A 165 7.01 8.67 -21.95
CA LYS A 165 8.25 8.94 -21.21
C LYS A 165 8.14 8.54 -19.74
N ASN A 166 7.01 8.84 -19.09
CA ASN A 166 6.74 8.46 -17.69
C ASN A 166 6.70 6.93 -17.52
N ALA A 167 6.03 6.23 -18.43
CA ALA A 167 5.97 4.78 -18.43
C ALA A 167 7.35 4.13 -18.65
N ALA A 168 8.16 4.66 -19.58
CA ALA A 168 9.53 4.19 -19.78
C ALA A 168 10.42 4.42 -18.55
N LEU A 169 10.32 5.59 -17.90
CA LEU A 169 11.01 5.87 -16.64
C LEU A 169 10.58 4.88 -15.53
N LEU A 170 9.28 4.60 -15.42
CA LEU A 170 8.76 3.66 -14.42
C LEU A 170 9.32 2.24 -14.64
N MET A 171 9.35 1.78 -15.89
CA MET A 171 9.95 0.49 -16.25
C MET A 171 11.44 0.43 -15.93
N TRP A 172 12.20 1.47 -16.31
CA TRP A 172 13.61 1.58 -15.96
C TRP A 172 13.82 1.58 -14.43
N THR A 173 12.93 2.25 -13.70
CA THR A 173 12.97 2.28 -12.23
C THR A 173 12.76 0.89 -11.64
N PHE A 174 11.81 0.12 -12.17
CA PHE A 174 11.59 -1.27 -11.75
C PHE A 174 12.85 -2.11 -11.88
N ASP A 175 13.59 -1.95 -12.97
CA ASP A 175 14.78 -2.75 -13.24
C ASP A 175 16.00 -2.32 -12.40
N LYS A 176 16.10 -1.03 -12.05
CA LYS A 176 17.26 -0.48 -11.33
C LYS A 176 17.08 -0.37 -9.83
N TYR A 177 15.88 -0.05 -9.38
CA TYR A 177 15.59 0.29 -7.98
C TYR A 177 14.41 -0.49 -7.40
N GLY A 178 13.72 -1.30 -8.20
CA GLY A 178 12.44 -1.90 -7.84
C GLY A 178 11.30 -0.86 -7.86
N PHE A 179 10.24 -1.09 -7.08
CA PHE A 179 9.15 -0.10 -6.98
C PHE A 179 9.62 1.18 -6.27
N PRO A 180 9.25 2.37 -6.78
CA PRO A 180 9.54 3.67 -6.15
C PRO A 180 8.60 3.94 -4.96
N SER A 181 8.83 3.25 -3.85
CA SER A 181 7.96 3.33 -2.67
C SER A 181 8.19 4.60 -1.85
N ILE A 182 7.25 4.91 -0.94
CA ILE A 182 7.34 6.05 -0.02
C ILE A 182 8.59 5.94 0.86
N GLU A 183 9.00 4.74 1.23
CA GLU A 183 10.21 4.50 2.03
C GLU A 183 11.49 4.85 1.26
N LYS A 184 11.46 4.77 -0.08
CA LYS A 184 12.62 5.06 -0.93
C LYS A 184 12.71 6.52 -1.33
N MET A 185 11.59 7.18 -1.61
CA MET A 185 11.60 8.55 -2.16
C MET A 185 10.76 9.57 -1.37
N GLY A 186 10.05 9.14 -0.33
CA GLY A 186 9.13 9.98 0.41
C GLY A 186 7.86 10.30 -0.39
N THR A 187 7.15 11.35 0.06
CA THR A 187 5.90 11.83 -0.58
C THR A 187 6.07 13.18 -1.28
N ILE A 188 7.20 13.85 -1.07
CA ILE A 188 7.50 15.19 -1.58
C ILE A 188 8.89 15.16 -2.20
N GLY A 189 8.99 15.63 -3.44
CA GLY A 189 10.25 15.77 -4.16
C GLY A 189 10.84 17.18 -4.07
N ASN A 190 11.71 17.50 -5.03
CA ASN A 190 12.30 18.85 -5.10
C ASN A 190 11.22 19.90 -5.38
N ASN A 191 11.44 21.12 -4.87
CA ASN A 191 10.53 22.26 -5.03
C ASN A 191 9.10 21.96 -4.58
N ASP A 192 8.96 21.18 -3.51
CA ASP A 192 7.68 20.79 -2.89
C ASP A 192 6.70 20.04 -3.84
N VAL A 193 7.23 19.41 -4.89
CA VAL A 193 6.42 18.61 -5.82
C VAL A 193 5.89 17.36 -5.13
N PHE A 194 4.56 17.26 -5.00
CA PHE A 194 3.91 16.10 -4.40
C PHE A 194 3.91 14.88 -5.31
N PHE A 195 4.33 13.74 -4.77
CA PHE A 195 4.33 12.46 -5.47
C PHE A 195 2.97 11.78 -5.37
N ALA A 196 2.03 12.20 -6.23
CA ALA A 196 0.70 11.61 -6.35
C ALA A 196 0.75 10.24 -7.06
N MET A 197 1.43 9.26 -6.44
CA MET A 197 1.66 7.93 -7.01
C MET A 197 0.39 7.21 -7.48
N PRO A 198 -0.75 7.23 -6.74
CA PRO A 198 -1.98 6.59 -7.22
C PRO A 198 -2.43 7.18 -8.57
N THR A 199 -2.42 8.51 -8.70
CA THR A 199 -2.77 9.21 -9.95
C THR A 199 -1.76 8.90 -11.06
N PHE A 200 -0.47 9.02 -10.77
CA PHE A 200 0.60 8.72 -11.72
C PHE A 200 0.47 7.29 -12.30
N LEU A 201 0.21 6.29 -11.45
CA LEU A 201 0.02 4.91 -11.89
C LEU A 201 -1.23 4.74 -12.74
N THR A 202 -2.34 5.41 -12.40
CA THR A 202 -3.55 5.36 -13.23
C THR A 202 -3.36 5.98 -14.62
N HIS A 203 -2.46 6.95 -14.78
CA HIS A 203 -2.12 7.50 -16.10
C HIS A 203 -1.28 6.55 -16.94
N MET A 204 -0.60 5.56 -16.34
CA MET A 204 0.21 4.59 -17.10
C MET A 204 -0.64 3.68 -18.00
N ILE A 205 -1.95 3.58 -17.75
CA ILE A 205 -2.90 2.84 -18.60
C ILE A 205 -3.07 3.48 -19.99
N GLU A 206 -2.75 4.76 -20.12
CA GLU A 206 -2.77 5.51 -21.38
C GLU A 206 -1.59 5.09 -22.28
N SER A 207 -0.52 4.53 -21.70
CA SER A 207 0.58 3.90 -22.43
C SER A 207 0.22 2.45 -22.80
N LYS A 208 -0.63 2.27 -23.83
CA LYS A 208 -1.13 0.94 -24.24
C LYS A 208 -0.03 -0.08 -24.51
N GLU A 209 1.10 0.36 -25.06
CA GLU A 209 2.27 -0.47 -25.33
C GLU A 209 2.90 -1.04 -24.05
N TYR A 210 3.05 -0.21 -23.01
CA TYR A 210 3.79 -0.58 -21.79
C TYR A 210 2.91 -1.07 -20.65
N TYR A 211 1.61 -0.74 -20.68
CA TYR A 211 0.67 -1.10 -19.62
C TYR A 211 0.65 -2.59 -19.26
N PRO A 212 0.66 -3.56 -20.21
CA PRO A 212 0.67 -4.98 -19.84
C PRO A 212 1.86 -5.39 -18.96
N TYR A 213 3.06 -4.86 -19.26
CA TYR A 213 4.25 -5.09 -18.44
C TYR A 213 4.13 -4.42 -17.08
N ILE A 214 3.72 -3.14 -17.07
CA ILE A 214 3.54 -2.35 -15.83
C ILE A 214 2.51 -3.03 -14.91
N LYS A 215 1.35 -3.46 -15.43
CA LYS A 215 0.33 -4.20 -14.67
C LYS A 215 0.89 -5.45 -14.03
N LYS A 216 1.65 -6.25 -14.79
CA LYS A 216 2.28 -7.47 -14.26
C LYS A 216 3.25 -7.15 -13.13
N LYS A 217 4.14 -6.18 -13.34
CA LYS A 217 5.16 -5.78 -12.35
C LYS A 217 4.56 -5.18 -11.08
N LEU A 218 3.56 -4.32 -11.20
CA LEU A 218 2.88 -3.77 -10.02
C LEU A 218 2.22 -4.86 -9.17
N LEU A 219 1.65 -5.91 -9.77
CA LEU A 219 1.13 -7.04 -9.00
C LEU A 219 2.24 -7.82 -8.27
N GLU A 220 3.44 -7.93 -8.85
CA GLU A 220 4.62 -8.47 -8.16
C GLU A 220 5.00 -7.59 -6.96
N TYR A 221 4.90 -6.27 -7.08
CA TYR A 221 5.20 -5.34 -5.98
C TYR A 221 4.10 -5.26 -4.91
N VAL A 222 2.84 -5.49 -5.27
CA VAL A 222 1.76 -5.70 -4.30
C VAL A 222 2.05 -6.94 -3.47
N LYS A 223 2.58 -7.98 -4.10
CA LYS A 223 3.01 -9.20 -3.45
C LYS A 223 4.27 -8.97 -2.59
N SER A 224 5.25 -8.16 -2.99
CA SER A 224 6.39 -7.87 -2.09
C SER A 224 6.05 -6.88 -0.97
N GLY A 225 4.88 -6.27 -1.01
CA GLY A 225 4.47 -5.22 -0.08
C GLY A 225 5.12 -3.86 -0.37
N ASP A 226 5.74 -3.67 -1.53
CA ASP A 226 6.31 -2.38 -1.95
C ASP A 226 5.26 -1.47 -2.59
N CYS A 227 4.26 -2.05 -3.28
CA CYS A 227 3.15 -1.31 -3.88
C CYS A 227 1.88 -1.53 -3.05
N LEU A 228 1.17 -0.45 -2.72
CA LEU A 228 -0.08 -0.55 -1.98
C LEU A 228 -1.15 -1.27 -2.81
N PRO A 229 -1.90 -2.23 -2.23
CA PRO A 229 -2.96 -2.93 -2.96
C PRO A 229 -4.03 -2.01 -3.57
N ARG A 230 -4.30 -0.87 -2.93
CA ARG A 230 -5.25 0.14 -3.40
C ARG A 230 -4.81 0.76 -4.72
N ASP A 231 -3.54 1.17 -4.81
CA ASP A 231 -3.02 1.87 -5.99
C ASP A 231 -3.08 0.97 -7.23
N TYR A 232 -2.70 -0.30 -7.05
CA TYR A 232 -2.85 -1.32 -8.09
C TYR A 232 -4.32 -1.52 -8.50
N ALA A 233 -5.21 -1.68 -7.52
CA ALA A 233 -6.63 -1.93 -7.78
C ALA A 233 -7.28 -0.77 -8.55
N ILE A 234 -7.00 0.49 -8.19
CA ILE A 234 -7.54 1.66 -8.88
C ILE A 234 -7.04 1.71 -10.33
N MET A 235 -5.75 1.46 -10.57
CA MET A 235 -5.19 1.42 -11.93
C MET A 235 -5.86 0.32 -12.78
N VAL A 236 -6.04 -0.88 -12.22
CA VAL A 236 -6.69 -1.99 -12.95
C VAL A 236 -8.15 -1.70 -13.23
N ASP A 237 -8.90 -1.22 -12.24
CA ASP A 237 -10.32 -0.87 -12.41
C ASP A 237 -10.51 0.26 -13.42
N ARG A 238 -9.62 1.28 -13.41
CA ARG A 238 -9.68 2.38 -14.39
C ARG A 238 -9.46 1.90 -15.81
N GLU A 239 -8.51 0.98 -16.04
CA GLU A 239 -8.33 0.40 -17.37
C GLU A 239 -9.54 -0.43 -17.80
N ASN A 240 -10.11 -1.23 -16.88
CA ASN A 240 -11.32 -2.00 -17.20
C ASN A 240 -12.47 -1.08 -17.60
N ILE A 241 -12.68 0.02 -16.87
CA ILE A 241 -13.67 1.06 -17.20
C ILE A 241 -13.45 1.63 -18.61
N ASN A 242 -12.22 2.06 -18.91
CA ASN A 242 -11.89 2.62 -20.21
C ASN A 242 -12.13 1.65 -21.38
N ASN A 243 -12.22 0.34 -21.10
CA ASN A 243 -12.49 -0.70 -22.09
C ASN A 243 -13.88 -1.34 -21.95
N ASN A 244 -14.81 -0.72 -21.22
CA ASN A 244 -16.17 -1.23 -20.97
C ASN A 244 -16.20 -2.65 -20.36
N LYS A 245 -15.23 -2.96 -19.49
CA LYS A 245 -15.15 -4.22 -18.74
C LYS A 245 -15.60 -4.03 -17.30
N PRO A 246 -16.17 -5.07 -16.66
CA PRO A 246 -16.50 -5.01 -15.24
C PRO A 246 -15.29 -4.67 -14.36
N SER A 247 -15.54 -3.97 -13.26
CA SER A 247 -14.51 -3.70 -12.26
C SER A 247 -14.04 -4.99 -11.59
N GLU A 248 -12.72 -5.17 -11.46
CA GLU A 248 -12.09 -6.35 -10.87
C GLU A 248 -12.05 -6.26 -9.34
N TYR A 249 -11.87 -5.05 -8.80
CA TYR A 249 -11.73 -4.80 -7.37
C TYR A 249 -12.81 -3.88 -6.78
N GLY A 250 -13.67 -3.27 -7.60
CA GLY A 250 -14.75 -2.39 -7.16
C GLY A 250 -14.27 -1.10 -6.48
N TYR A 251 -13.12 -0.56 -6.88
CA TYR A 251 -12.55 0.67 -6.31
C TYR A 251 -13.02 1.95 -7.01
N THR A 252 -13.44 1.87 -8.26
CA THR A 252 -13.98 3.01 -9.00
C THR A 252 -15.50 2.92 -9.06
N LEU A 253 -16.18 3.96 -8.55
CA LEU A 253 -17.64 4.02 -8.33
C LEU A 253 -18.47 4.16 -9.63
N MET A 254 -17.85 4.03 -10.81
CA MET A 254 -18.49 4.32 -12.09
C MET A 254 -19.08 3.07 -12.79
N ILE A 255 -19.03 1.90 -12.16
CA ILE A 255 -19.58 0.65 -12.72
C ILE A 255 -20.43 -0.08 -11.69
N ASP A 256 -21.54 -0.64 -12.15
CA ASP A 256 -22.37 -1.58 -11.40
C ASP A 256 -21.58 -2.83 -10.97
N ILE A 257 -21.59 -3.09 -9.67
CA ILE A 257 -20.96 -4.26 -9.05
C ILE A 257 -21.85 -5.48 -9.34
N GLN A 258 -21.53 -6.23 -10.38
CA GLN A 258 -22.33 -7.39 -10.81
C GLN A 258 -22.16 -8.61 -9.88
N ASP A 259 -20.94 -8.87 -9.40
CA ASP A 259 -20.65 -9.97 -8.47
C ASP A 259 -19.77 -9.49 -7.31
N SER A 260 -20.43 -9.08 -6.23
CA SER A 260 -19.74 -8.63 -5.02
C SER A 260 -18.94 -9.74 -4.34
N ALA A 261 -19.31 -11.02 -4.51
CA ALA A 261 -18.60 -12.14 -3.91
C ALA A 261 -17.26 -12.37 -4.63
N GLN A 262 -17.25 -12.36 -5.96
CA GLN A 262 -16.02 -12.45 -6.74
C GLN A 262 -15.10 -11.24 -6.50
N ILE A 263 -15.65 -10.02 -6.47
CA ILE A 263 -14.85 -8.83 -6.15
C ILE A 263 -14.24 -8.94 -4.76
N ASN A 264 -14.99 -9.38 -3.74
CA ASN A 264 -14.43 -9.59 -2.40
C ASN A 264 -13.33 -10.68 -2.37
N ARG A 265 -13.45 -11.73 -3.20
CA ARG A 265 -12.36 -12.73 -3.36
C ARG A 265 -11.11 -12.11 -3.99
N ASN A 266 -11.27 -11.32 -5.05
CA ASN A 266 -10.16 -10.61 -5.70
C ASN A 266 -9.47 -9.64 -4.74
N ARG A 267 -10.27 -8.83 -4.03
CA ARG A 267 -9.80 -7.88 -3.01
C ARG A 267 -8.97 -8.59 -1.93
N LYS A 268 -9.50 -9.66 -1.34
CA LYS A 268 -8.78 -10.46 -0.35
C LYS A 268 -7.47 -11.05 -0.89
N SER A 269 -7.44 -11.40 -2.18
CA SER A 269 -6.25 -11.99 -2.82
C SER A 269 -5.05 -11.04 -2.90
N ILE A 270 -5.29 -9.72 -2.80
CA ILE A 270 -4.25 -8.69 -2.77
C ILE A 270 -4.19 -7.92 -1.44
N GLY A 271 -4.92 -8.34 -0.41
CA GLY A 271 -4.88 -7.70 0.92
C GLY A 271 -5.82 -6.51 1.09
N LEU A 272 -6.82 -6.37 0.22
CA LEU A 272 -7.89 -5.39 0.38
C LEU A 272 -9.06 -5.95 1.22
N PRO A 273 -9.74 -5.09 2.00
CA PRO A 273 -10.93 -5.43 2.78
C PRO A 273 -12.10 -5.67 1.84
N SER A 274 -13.20 -6.23 2.33
CA SER A 274 -14.43 -6.36 1.54
C SER A 274 -15.01 -4.99 1.16
N LEU A 275 -15.90 -4.94 0.15
CA LEU A 275 -16.61 -3.73 -0.27
C LEU A 275 -17.37 -3.07 0.90
N LYS A 276 -18.12 -3.86 1.68
CA LYS A 276 -18.84 -3.39 2.88
C LYS A 276 -17.89 -2.78 3.91
N HIS A 277 -16.72 -3.40 4.10
CA HIS A 277 -15.72 -2.91 5.03
C HIS A 277 -15.06 -1.61 4.54
N SER A 278 -14.70 -1.52 3.26
CA SER A 278 -14.24 -0.25 2.67
C SER A 278 -15.26 0.87 2.80
N ALA A 279 -16.55 0.60 2.57
CA ALA A 279 -17.60 1.61 2.71
C ALA A 279 -17.71 2.14 4.15
N LYS A 280 -17.54 1.28 5.16
CA LYS A 280 -17.47 1.72 6.57
C LYS A 280 -16.24 2.56 6.85
N ILE A 281 -15.06 2.17 6.36
CA ILE A 281 -13.82 2.95 6.52
C ILE A 281 -13.99 4.36 5.96
N VAL A 282 -14.57 4.50 4.76
CA VAL A 282 -14.79 5.81 4.12
C VAL A 282 -15.76 6.68 4.92
N ARG A 283 -16.86 6.12 5.44
CA ARG A 283 -17.81 6.88 6.28
C ARG A 283 -17.13 7.39 7.55
N ASP A 284 -16.43 6.51 8.26
CA ASP A 284 -15.71 6.86 9.50
C ASP A 284 -14.59 7.89 9.29
N TYR A 285 -14.09 8.03 8.06
CA TYR A 285 -13.12 9.06 7.72
C TYR A 285 -13.79 10.42 7.45
N LYS A 286 -14.99 10.42 6.84
CA LYS A 286 -15.76 11.65 6.59
C LYS A 286 -16.36 12.26 7.87
N ASP A 287 -16.60 11.43 8.88
CA ASP A 287 -17.17 11.85 10.16
C ASP A 287 -16.11 12.37 11.16
N LYS A 288 -14.84 12.45 10.76
CA LYS A 288 -13.72 12.99 11.55
C LYS A 288 -13.37 14.42 11.15
#